data_AF-A0A2W2LII4-F1
#
_entry.id   AF-A0A2W2LII4-F1
#
_cell.length_a   1.000
_cell.length_b   1.000
_cell.length_c   1.000
_cell.angle_alpha   90.00
_cell.angle_beta   90.00
_cell.angle_gamma   90.00
#
_symmetry.space_group_name_H-M   'P 1'
#
loop_
_entity.id
_entity.type
_entity.pdbx_description
1 polymer ?
#
loop_
_entity_poly.entity_id
_entity_poly.type
_entity_poly.pdbx_seq_one_letter_code
_entity_poly.pdbx_strand_id
1 'polypeptide(L)'
;MAAMLEIRHVVDDATSDWTSRAYLGFVAVLAIWASAAGLGLVEDPRGTARFLAVILCMPWTLVVFVVVWLSHVEEWLLGYSFSFESPAWLFEPLWTVFWPVAALANAGIIAALSRSVSRRPGASPFLVPMGLLAFFAFIALLWRV
;
A
#
# COMPACT_ATOMS: atom_id res chain seq x y z
N MET A 1 -6.91 13.55 23.24
CA MET A 1 -8.35 13.50 22.86
C MET A 1 -8.59 13.97 21.43
N ALA A 2 -8.05 15.12 21.01
CA ALA A 2 -8.18 15.63 19.62
C ALA A 2 -7.60 14.69 18.55
N ALA A 3 -6.36 14.19 18.72
CA ALA A 3 -5.73 13.26 17.77
C ALA A 3 -6.52 11.95 17.59
N MET A 4 -7.20 11.47 18.64
CA MET A 4 -7.99 10.24 18.58
C MET A 4 -9.30 10.44 17.80
N LEU A 5 -9.88 11.65 17.86
CA LEU A 5 -11.03 12.05 17.04
C LEU A 5 -10.64 12.21 15.57
N GLU A 6 -9.46 12.76 15.30
CA GLU A 6 -8.93 12.94 13.95
C GLU A 6 -8.65 11.58 13.28
N ILE A 7 -7.99 10.66 13.98
CA ILE A 7 -7.77 9.29 13.49
C ILE A 7 -9.09 8.59 13.19
N ARG A 8 -10.07 8.72 14.09
CA ARG A 8 -11.39 8.12 13.89
C ARG A 8 -12.07 8.68 12.64
N HIS A 9 -12.02 9.98 12.41
CA HIS A 9 -12.57 10.58 11.20
C HIS A 9 -11.88 10.09 9.93
N VAL A 10 -10.55 9.96 9.93
CA VAL A 10 -9.81 9.41 8.78
C VAL A 10 -10.26 7.98 8.47
N VAL A 11 -10.39 7.14 9.50
CA VAL A 11 -10.83 5.74 9.33
C VAL A 11 -12.28 5.67 8.85
N ASP A 12 -13.18 6.47 9.42
CA ASP A 12 -14.59 6.50 9.03
C ASP A 12 -14.75 6.98 7.58
N ASP A 13 -13.98 7.99 7.16
CA ASP A 13 -14.02 8.51 5.80
C ASP A 13 -13.40 7.51 4.79
N ALA A 14 -12.28 6.87 5.17
CA ALA A 14 -11.62 5.85 4.36
C ALA A 14 -12.44 4.56 4.22
N THR A 15 -13.36 4.28 5.14
CA THR A 15 -14.24 3.09 5.12
C THR A 15 -15.69 3.43 4.75
N SER A 16 -15.93 4.62 4.20
CA SER A 16 -17.27 5.14 3.91
C SER A 16 -17.99 4.43 2.76
N ASP A 17 -17.27 3.72 1.88
CA ASP A 17 -17.87 2.97 0.77
C ASP A 17 -17.40 1.51 0.69
N TRP A 18 -18.11 0.71 -0.11
CA TRP A 18 -17.82 -0.71 -0.26
C TRP A 18 -16.48 -0.98 -0.97
N THR A 19 -16.13 -0.15 -1.95
CA THR A 19 -14.90 -0.31 -2.74
C THR A 19 -13.66 -0.10 -1.89
N SER A 20 -13.67 0.95 -1.05
CA SER A 20 -12.57 1.27 -0.15
C SER A 20 -12.43 0.24 0.96
N ARG A 21 -13.54 -0.27 1.50
CA ARG A 21 -13.56 -1.39 2.46
C ARG A 21 -13.00 -2.68 1.86
N ALA A 22 -13.44 -3.04 0.65
CA ALA A 22 -12.94 -4.22 -0.05
C ALA A 22 -11.43 -4.12 -0.32
N TYR A 23 -10.98 -2.94 -0.78
CA TYR A 23 -9.56 -2.65 -0.97
C TYR A 23 -8.76 -2.80 0.33
N LEU A 24 -9.21 -2.22 1.44
CA LEU A 24 -8.55 -2.34 2.75
C LEU A 24 -8.48 -3.78 3.23
N GLY A 25 -9.58 -4.53 3.12
CA GLY A 25 -9.61 -5.94 3.50
C GLY A 25 -8.61 -6.77 2.69
N PHE A 26 -8.53 -6.52 1.38
CA PHE A 26 -7.59 -7.22 0.51
C PHE A 26 -6.13 -6.92 0.86
N VAL A 27 -5.79 -5.63 1.07
CA VAL A 27 -4.43 -5.24 1.46
C VAL A 27 -4.07 -5.79 2.84
N ALA A 28 -5.00 -5.81 3.80
CA ALA A 28 -4.74 -6.35 5.14
C ALA A 28 -4.37 -7.84 5.09
N VAL A 29 -5.10 -8.64 4.32
CA VAL A 29 -4.79 -10.07 4.13
C VAL A 29 -3.41 -10.25 3.49
N LEU A 30 -3.12 -9.49 2.43
CA LEU A 30 -1.84 -9.55 1.74
C LEU A 30 -0.67 -9.10 2.62
N ALA A 31 -0.85 -8.06 3.42
CA ALA A 31 0.17 -7.54 4.33
C ALA A 31 0.52 -8.56 5.43
N ILE A 32 -0.50 -9.21 6.01
CA ILE A 32 -0.29 -10.26 7.02
C ILE A 32 0.48 -11.42 6.39
N TRP A 33 0.07 -11.88 5.21
CA TRP A 33 0.75 -12.97 4.51
C TRP A 33 2.20 -12.58 4.15
N ALA A 34 2.40 -11.41 3.54
CA ALA A 34 3.72 -10.91 3.18
C ALA A 34 4.67 -10.82 4.38
N SER A 35 4.17 -10.36 5.52
CA SER A 35 4.95 -10.26 6.76
C SER A 35 5.25 -11.65 7.34
N ALA A 36 4.29 -12.57 7.32
CA ALA A 36 4.50 -13.95 7.75
C ALA A 36 5.55 -14.67 6.88
N ALA A 37 5.54 -14.43 5.56
CA ALA A 37 6.56 -14.94 4.65
C ALA A 37 7.94 -14.29 4.91
N GLY A 38 7.99 -12.98 5.13
CA GLY A 38 9.23 -12.26 5.46
C GLY A 38 9.87 -12.70 6.78
N LEU A 39 9.06 -13.17 7.74
CA LEU A 39 9.51 -13.76 9.00
C LEU A 39 9.81 -15.26 8.90
N GLY A 40 9.64 -15.89 7.74
CA GLY A 40 9.86 -17.32 7.54
C GLY A 40 8.80 -18.23 8.17
N LEU A 41 7.62 -17.70 8.51
CA LEU A 41 6.50 -18.45 9.11
C LEU A 41 5.65 -19.17 8.06
N VAL A 42 5.69 -18.72 6.79
CA VAL A 42 4.94 -19.29 5.67
C VAL A 42 5.82 -19.30 4.42
N GLU A 43 5.70 -20.34 3.60
CA GLU A 43 6.35 -20.40 2.29
C GLU A 43 5.60 -19.51 1.28
N ASP A 44 6.31 -18.53 0.72
CA ASP A 44 5.88 -17.77 -0.46
C ASP A 44 7.01 -17.77 -1.50
N PRO A 45 7.22 -18.90 -2.21
CA PRO A 45 8.39 -19.12 -3.07
C PRO A 45 8.48 -18.14 -4.26
N ARG A 46 7.42 -17.38 -4.53
CA ARG A 46 7.40 -16.35 -5.59
C ARG A 46 7.25 -14.93 -5.03
N GLY A 47 7.18 -14.75 -3.72
CA GLY A 47 6.94 -13.46 -3.08
C GLY A 47 5.63 -12.80 -3.54
N THR A 48 4.62 -13.60 -3.89
CA THR A 48 3.41 -13.10 -4.55
C THR A 48 2.58 -12.21 -3.63
N ALA A 49 2.49 -12.56 -2.34
CA ALA A 49 1.74 -11.75 -1.38
C ALA A 49 2.39 -10.37 -1.19
N ARG A 50 3.73 -10.35 -1.04
CA ARG A 50 4.51 -9.12 -0.91
C ARG A 50 4.41 -8.26 -2.16
N PHE A 51 4.53 -8.88 -3.33
CA PHE A 51 4.39 -8.20 -4.61
C PHE A 51 3.04 -7.50 -4.77
N LEU A 52 1.94 -8.20 -4.46
CA LEU A 52 0.61 -7.61 -4.55
C LEU A 52 0.42 -6.49 -3.51
N ALA A 53 0.94 -6.64 -2.29
CA ALA A 53 0.93 -5.57 -1.29
C ALA A 53 1.69 -4.32 -1.78
N VAL A 54 2.89 -4.52 -2.36
CA VAL A 54 3.69 -3.46 -2.99
C VAL A 54 2.92 -2.77 -4.09
N ILE A 55 2.30 -3.50 -5.01
CA ILE A 55 1.53 -2.91 -6.11
C ILE A 55 0.35 -2.09 -5.59
N LEU A 56 -0.41 -2.64 -4.63
CA LEU A 56 -1.59 -1.97 -4.12
C LEU A 56 -1.23 -0.70 -3.36
N CYS A 57 -0.07 -0.66 -2.72
CA CYS A 57 0.45 0.50 -1.99
C CYS A 57 1.55 1.26 -2.76
N MET A 58 1.68 1.00 -4.06
CA MET A 58 2.80 1.45 -4.90
C MET A 58 3.10 2.95 -4.83
N PRO A 59 2.12 3.88 -4.81
CA PRO A 59 2.43 5.31 -4.70
C PRO A 59 3.29 5.62 -3.47
N TRP A 60 2.98 4.98 -2.34
CA TRP A 60 3.70 5.18 -1.08
C TRP A 60 5.00 4.39 -1.04
N THR A 61 5.03 3.20 -1.63
CA THR A 61 6.25 2.39 -1.71
C THR A 61 7.30 3.07 -2.59
N LEU A 62 6.89 3.74 -3.67
CA LEU A 62 7.75 4.58 -4.49
C LEU A 62 8.28 5.79 -3.71
N VAL A 63 7.45 6.44 -2.90
CA VAL A 63 7.92 7.54 -2.03
C VAL A 63 8.99 7.05 -1.07
N VAL A 64 8.76 5.92 -0.39
CA VAL A 64 9.76 5.31 0.50
C VAL A 64 11.04 4.98 -0.27
N PHE A 65 10.93 4.38 -1.45
CA PHE A 65 12.07 4.07 -2.29
C PHE A 65 12.86 5.32 -2.69
N VAL A 66 12.18 6.38 -3.13
CA VAL A 66 12.82 7.66 -3.48
C VAL A 66 13.48 8.30 -2.27
N VAL A 67 12.83 8.26 -1.10
CA VAL A 67 13.44 8.77 0.14
C VAL A 67 14.70 7.98 0.47
N VAL A 68 14.64 6.65 0.50
CA VAL A 68 15.81 5.79 0.76
C VAL A 68 16.93 6.04 -0.26
N TRP A 69 16.58 6.16 -1.53
CA TRP A 69 17.52 6.46 -2.62
C TRP A 69 18.20 7.82 -2.44
N LEU A 70 17.42 8.87 -2.12
CA LEU A 70 17.96 10.20 -1.84
C LEU A 70 18.77 10.23 -0.53
N SER A 71 18.46 9.35 0.43
CA SER A 71 19.16 9.18 1.69
C SER A 71 20.49 8.42 1.57
N HIS A 72 20.89 7.93 0.38
CA HIS A 72 22.24 7.39 0.12
C HIS A 72 23.40 8.39 0.32
N VAL A 73 23.10 9.58 0.85
CA VAL A 73 24.08 10.43 1.52
C VAL A 73 24.92 9.63 2.52
N GLU A 74 24.33 8.65 3.22
CA GLU A 74 25.05 7.78 4.18
C GLU A 74 26.10 6.89 3.51
N GLU A 75 25.81 6.32 2.35
CA GLU A 75 26.75 5.47 1.60
C GLU A 75 27.91 6.31 1.04
N TRP A 76 27.63 7.55 0.64
CA TRP A 76 28.64 8.56 0.27
C TRP A 76 29.55 8.99 1.44
N LEU A 77 29.05 8.98 2.67
CA LEU A 77 29.76 9.45 3.87
C LEU A 77 30.47 8.33 4.65
N LEU A 78 29.88 7.13 4.71
CA LEU A 78 30.29 6.01 5.57
C LEU A 78 30.87 4.84 4.78
N GLY A 79 30.73 4.84 3.45
CA GLY A 79 31.28 3.80 2.56
C GLY A 79 30.53 2.47 2.59
N TYR A 80 29.39 2.39 3.28
CA TYR A 80 28.50 1.22 3.29
C TYR A 80 27.03 1.67 3.39
N SER A 81 26.10 0.85 2.89
CA SER A 81 24.66 1.11 2.97
C SER A 81 23.99 0.15 3.94
N PHE A 82 23.64 0.67 5.12
CA PHE A 82 22.91 -0.06 6.15
C PHE A 82 21.61 -0.68 5.64
N SER A 83 20.95 -0.04 4.67
CA SER A 83 19.68 -0.51 4.11
C SER A 83 19.81 -1.76 3.23
N PHE A 84 20.92 -1.94 2.52
CA PHE A 84 21.13 -3.09 1.63
C PHE A 84 21.83 -4.26 2.30
N GLU A 85 22.66 -3.99 3.32
CA GLU A 85 23.41 -5.03 4.03
C GLU A 85 22.63 -5.63 5.21
N SER A 86 21.59 -4.94 5.68
CA SER A 86 20.79 -5.40 6.80
C SER A 86 19.87 -6.56 6.41
N PRO A 87 19.71 -7.56 7.29
CA PRO A 87 18.84 -8.70 7.02
C PRO A 87 17.36 -8.28 7.00
N ALA A 88 16.57 -8.90 6.12
CA ALA A 88 15.18 -8.51 5.84
C ALA A 88 14.28 -8.44 7.09
N TRP A 89 14.48 -9.32 8.07
CA TRP A 89 13.73 -9.35 9.32
C TRP A 89 13.82 -8.05 10.13
N LEU A 90 14.90 -7.27 9.96
CA LEU A 90 15.09 -5.99 10.65
C LEU A 90 14.07 -4.94 10.18
N PHE A 91 13.65 -5.03 8.91
CA PHE A 91 12.71 -4.09 8.31
C PHE A 91 11.26 -4.61 8.29
N GLU A 92 11.02 -5.90 8.54
CA GLU A 92 9.65 -6.46 8.57
C GLU A 92 8.70 -5.72 9.53
N PRO A 93 9.11 -5.31 10.75
CA PRO A 93 8.25 -4.51 11.62
C PRO A 93 7.88 -3.14 11.04
N LEU A 94 8.72 -2.56 10.17
CA LEU A 94 8.40 -1.31 9.49
C LEU A 94 7.38 -1.56 8.37
N TRP A 95 7.54 -2.66 7.64
CA TRP A 95 6.57 -3.07 6.61
C TRP A 95 5.19 -3.38 7.18
N THR A 96 5.11 -4.03 8.35
CA THR A 96 3.83 -4.34 9.01
C THR A 96 3.03 -3.10 9.41
N VAL A 97 3.70 -1.99 9.72
CA VAL A 97 3.06 -0.70 10.02
C VAL A 97 2.81 0.10 8.74
N PHE A 98 3.74 0.03 7.79
CA PHE A 98 3.64 0.75 6.52
C PHE A 98 2.43 0.32 5.70
N TRP A 99 2.20 -0.99 5.50
CA TRP A 99 1.11 -1.46 4.65
C TRP A 99 -0.28 -0.96 5.12
N PRO A 100 -0.66 -1.06 6.41
CA PRO A 100 -1.92 -0.51 6.90
C PRO A 100 -2.06 1.00 6.68
N VAL A 101 -0.99 1.78 6.94
CA VAL A 101 -1.04 3.24 6.79
C VAL A 101 -1.18 3.64 5.32
N ALA A 102 -0.39 3.02 4.44
CA ALA A 102 -0.47 3.24 3.00
C ALA A 102 -1.84 2.82 2.44
N ALA A 103 -2.36 1.69 2.90
CA ALA A 103 -3.69 1.21 2.52
C ALA A 103 -4.79 2.18 2.97
N LEU A 104 -4.70 2.72 4.19
CA LEU A 104 -5.65 3.70 4.71
C LEU A 104 -5.64 4.99 3.88
N ALA A 105 -4.46 5.50 3.52
CA ALA A 105 -4.33 6.67 2.66
C ALA A 105 -4.95 6.42 1.27
N ASN A 106 -4.67 5.26 0.67
CA ASN A 106 -5.26 4.88 -0.61
C ASN A 106 -6.78 4.69 -0.53
N ALA A 107 -7.29 4.09 0.55
CA ALA A 107 -8.72 3.92 0.78
C ALA A 107 -9.45 5.27 0.92
N GLY A 108 -8.82 6.26 1.56
CA GLY A 108 -9.32 7.63 1.60
C GLY A 108 -9.40 8.27 0.21
N ILE A 109 -8.38 8.09 -0.62
CA ILE A 109 -8.38 8.56 -2.02
C ILE A 109 -9.51 7.87 -2.82
N ILE A 110 -9.64 6.56 -2.68
CA ILE A 110 -10.70 5.77 -3.34
C ILE A 110 -12.08 6.28 -2.92
N ALA A 111 -12.31 6.48 -1.61
CA ALA A 111 -13.56 7.00 -1.09
C ALA A 111 -13.87 8.43 -1.59
N ALA A 112 -12.86 9.29 -1.68
CA ALA A 112 -13.00 10.61 -2.27
C ALA A 112 -13.36 10.53 -3.77
N LEU A 113 -12.72 9.65 -4.53
CA LEU A 113 -13.01 9.41 -5.94
C LEU A 113 -14.43 8.86 -6.13
N SER A 114 -14.83 7.85 -5.37
CA SER A 114 -16.19 7.28 -5.38
C SER A 114 -17.24 8.36 -5.13
N ARG A 115 -17.05 9.20 -4.11
CA ARG A 115 -17.95 10.33 -3.82
C ARG A 115 -17.98 11.35 -4.96
N SER A 116 -16.83 11.64 -5.58
CA SER A 116 -16.75 12.57 -6.72
C SER A 116 -17.52 12.06 -7.95
N VAL A 117 -17.44 10.75 -8.23
CA VAL A 117 -18.13 10.10 -9.35
C VAL A 117 -19.62 10.05 -9.10
N SER A 118 -20.05 9.69 -7.89
CA SER A 118 -21.48 9.65 -7.51
C SER A 118 -22.18 11.00 -7.61
N ARG A 119 -21.43 12.12 -7.55
CA ARG A 119 -21.98 13.48 -7.72
C ARG A 119 -22.13 13.90 -9.18
N ARG A 120 -21.60 13.14 -10.15
CA ARG A 120 -21.68 13.47 -11.58
C ARG A 120 -22.94 12.84 -12.22
N PRO A 121 -23.82 13.64 -12.84
CA PRO A 121 -24.97 13.10 -13.55
C PRO A 121 -24.55 12.15 -14.67
N GLY A 122 -25.14 10.95 -14.72
CA GLY A 122 -24.87 9.95 -15.76
C GLY A 122 -23.58 9.13 -15.59
N ALA A 123 -22.83 9.34 -14.51
CA ALA A 123 -21.64 8.53 -14.23
C ALA A 123 -22.00 7.13 -13.70
N SER A 124 -21.33 6.10 -14.21
CA SER A 124 -21.52 4.72 -13.75
C SER A 124 -20.96 4.52 -12.34
N PRO A 125 -21.68 3.84 -11.43
CA PRO A 125 -21.16 3.50 -10.10
C PRO A 125 -19.95 2.55 -10.16
N PHE A 126 -19.74 1.87 -11.29
CA PHE A 126 -18.62 0.95 -11.50
C PHE A 126 -17.35 1.63 -12.01
N LEU A 127 -17.36 2.94 -12.26
CA LEU A 127 -16.22 3.64 -12.85
C LEU A 127 -14.96 3.53 -11.98
N VAL A 128 -15.09 3.74 -10.66
CA VAL A 128 -13.97 3.66 -9.70
C VAL A 128 -13.46 2.23 -9.52
N PRO A 129 -14.29 1.21 -9.21
CA PRO A 129 -13.79 -0.15 -9.05
C PRO A 129 -13.19 -0.71 -10.35
N MET A 130 -13.80 -0.44 -11.52
CA MET A 130 -13.22 -0.88 -12.80
C MET A 130 -11.92 -0.13 -13.14
N GLY A 131 -11.84 1.16 -12.82
CA GLY A 131 -10.62 1.94 -12.98
C GLY A 131 -9.46 1.41 -12.13
N LEU A 132 -9.73 1.07 -10.87
CA LEU A 132 -8.75 0.44 -9.98
C LEU A 132 -8.30 -0.93 -10.50
N LEU A 133 -9.24 -1.78 -10.91
CA LEU A 133 -8.94 -3.08 -11.49
C LEU A 133 -8.07 -2.94 -12.74
N ALA A 134 -8.43 -2.05 -13.67
CA ALA A 134 -7.67 -1.80 -14.89
C ALA A 134 -6.26 -1.27 -14.57
N PHE A 135 -6.13 -0.33 -13.64
CA PHE A 135 -4.85 0.22 -13.21
C PHE A 135 -3.93 -0.86 -12.62
N PHE A 136 -4.39 -1.62 -11.64
CA PHE A 136 -3.56 -2.66 -11.01
C PHE A 136 -3.27 -3.83 -11.96
N ALA A 137 -4.23 -4.20 -12.83
CA ALA A 137 -3.99 -5.20 -13.87
C ALA A 137 -2.92 -4.75 -14.87
N PHE A 138 -2.91 -3.47 -15.25
CA PHE A 138 -1.88 -2.91 -16.13
C PHE A 138 -0.49 -2.95 -15.47
N ILE A 139 -0.37 -2.55 -14.20
CA ILE A 139 0.90 -2.64 -13.45
C ILE A 139 1.37 -4.10 -13.33
N ALA A 140 0.46 -5.02 -13.01
CA ALA A 140 0.79 -6.45 -12.93
C ALA A 140 1.20 -7.03 -14.30
N LEU A 141 0.62 -6.53 -15.40
CA LEU A 141 1.00 -6.89 -16.76
C LEU A 141 2.41 -6.39 -17.09
N LEU A 142 2.70 -5.12 -16.81
CA LEU A 142 4.04 -4.53 -17.04
C LEU A 142 5.15 -5.30 -16.33
N TRP A 143 4.86 -5.86 -15.16
CA TRP A 143 5.81 -6.68 -14.42
C TRP A 143 6.09 -8.05 -15.06
N ARG A 144 5.13 -8.60 -15.81
CA ARG A 144 5.31 -9.90 -16.49
C ARG A 144 6.09 -9.82 -17.79
N VAL A 145 6.32 -8.62 -18.31
CA VAL A 145 7.07 -8.34 -19.54
C VAL A 145 8.53 -8.09 -19.20
#